data_AF-U3B155-F1
#
_entry.id   AF-U3B155-F1
#
_cell.length_a   1.000
_cell.length_b   1.000
_cell.length_c   1.000
_cell.angle_alpha   90.00
_cell.angle_beta   90.00
_cell.angle_gamma   90.00
#
_symmetry.space_group_name_H-M   'P 1'
#
loop_
_entity.id
_entity.type
_entity.pdbx_description
1 polymer ?
#
loop_
_entity_poly.entity_id
_entity_poly.type
_entity_poly.pdbx_seq_one_letter_code
_entity_poly.pdbx_strand_id
1 'polypeptide(L)' 'MPRFVQILQMIVAIVIGGFLCYDLILNGIAIFHEKYITITIVLTLLLELALFVIYKLIADD' A
#
# COMPACT_ATOMS: atom_id res chain seq x y z
N MET A 1 2.37 20.70 9.52
CA MET A 1 2.70 19.25 9.61
C MET A 1 1.75 18.30 8.86
N PRO A 2 0.49 18.62 8.50
CA PRO A 2 -0.39 17.59 7.92
C PRO A 2 -0.11 17.25 6.44
N ARG A 3 0.57 18.15 5.72
CA ARG A 3 0.86 17.95 4.29
C ARG A 3 1.94 16.90 4.03
N PHE A 4 2.93 16.75 4.92
CA PHE A 4 4.05 15.84 4.68
C PHE A 4 3.61 14.38 4.65
N VAL A 5 2.83 13.95 5.64
CA VAL A 5 2.38 12.55 5.69
C VAL A 5 1.29 12.26 4.67
N GLN A 6 0.43 13.24 4.38
CA GLN A 6 -0.56 13.10 3.30
C GLN A 6 0.11 12.94 1.92
N ILE A 7 1.20 13.67 1.67
CA ILE A 7 2.04 13.49 0.48
C ILE A 7 2.75 12.14 0.51
N LEU A 8 3.31 11.74 1.65
CA LEU A 8 3.98 10.45 1.81
C LEU A 8 3.03 9.28 1.51
N GLN A 9 1.81 9.31 2.05
CA GLN A 9 0.79 8.32 1.74
C GLN A 9 0.36 8.33 0.29
N MET A 10 0.21 9.50 -0.31
CA MET A 10 -0.13 9.59 -1.73
C MET A 10 0.97 8.96 -2.59
N ILE A 11 2.24 9.20 -2.25
CA ILE A 11 3.38 8.57 -2.93
C ILE A 11 3.36 7.06 -2.73
N VAL A 12 3.15 6.58 -1.50
CA VAL A 12 3.15 5.14 -1.20
C VAL A 12 1.96 4.46 -1.89
N ALA A 13 0.77 5.06 -1.90
CA ALA A 13 -0.40 4.56 -2.61
C ALA A 13 -0.20 4.51 -4.13
N ILE A 14 0.47 5.51 -4.72
CA ILE A 14 0.82 5.51 -6.15
C ILE A 14 1.84 4.40 -6.44
N VAL A 15 2.84 4.22 -5.58
CA VAL A 15 3.87 3.19 -5.76
C VAL A 15 3.27 1.80 -5.63
N ILE A 16 2.49 1.53 -4.58
CA ILE A 16 1.85 0.23 -4.35
C ILE A 16 0.77 -0.04 -5.39
N GLY A 17 -0.08 0.95 -5.69
CA GLY A 17 -1.10 0.83 -6.73
C GLY A 17 -0.49 0.62 -8.11
N GLY A 18 0.61 1.31 -8.42
CA GLY A 18 1.35 1.13 -9.67
C GLY A 18 2.01 -0.25 -9.76
N PHE A 19 2.61 -0.73 -8.67
CA PHE A 19 3.21 -2.07 -8.62
C PHE A 19 2.14 -3.14 -8.78
N LEU A 20 1.02 -3.03 -8.04
CA LEU A 20 -0.12 -3.94 -8.14
C LEU A 20 -0.73 -3.96 -9.54
N CYS A 21 -0.93 -2.80 -10.16
CA CYS A 21 -1.47 -2.71 -11.52
C CYS A 21 -0.48 -3.25 -12.56
N TYR A 22 0.81 -2.92 -12.45
CA TYR A 22 1.85 -3.44 -13.34
C TYR A 22 1.88 -4.96 -13.32
N ASP A 23 1.91 -5.52 -12.12
CA ASP A 23 1.89 -6.95 -11.91
C ASP A 23 0.57 -7.53 -12.46
N LEU A 24 -0.59 -7.01 -12.08
CA LEU A 24 -1.89 -7.53 -12.50
C LEU A 24 -2.11 -7.46 -14.02
N ILE A 25 -1.53 -6.48 -14.71
CA ILE A 25 -1.62 -6.35 -16.18
C ILE A 25 -0.66 -7.32 -16.90
N LEU A 26 0.58 -7.46 -16.43
CA LEU A 26 1.61 -8.26 -17.12
C LEU A 26 1.56 -9.75 -16.77
N ASN A 27 1.35 -10.05 -15.50
CA ASN A 27 1.35 -11.42 -14.98
C ASN A 27 -0.09 -11.94 -14.75
N GLY A 28 -1.12 -11.10 -14.87
CA GLY A 28 -2.52 -11.51 -14.78
C GLY A 28 -2.91 -12.06 -13.39
N ILE A 29 -3.94 -12.90 -13.35
CA ILE A 29 -4.42 -13.57 -12.11
C ILE A 29 -3.36 -14.56 -11.56
N ALA A 30 -2.33 -14.89 -12.33
CA ALA A 30 -1.29 -15.84 -11.92
C ALA A 30 -0.46 -15.35 -10.71
N ILE A 31 -0.44 -14.05 -10.43
CA ILE A 31 0.20 -13.48 -9.23
C ILE A 31 -0.47 -13.96 -7.95
N PHE A 32 -1.78 -14.15 -8.00
CA PHE A 32 -2.55 -14.69 -6.88
C PHE A 32 -2.39 -16.21 -6.74
N HIS A 33 -1.73 -16.86 -7.70
CA HIS A 33 -1.42 -18.28 -7.64
C HIS A 33 -0.19 -18.57 -6.75
N GLU A 34 0.69 -17.58 -6.61
CA GLU A 34 1.84 -17.58 -5.71
C GLU A 34 1.41 -17.09 -4.33
N LYS A 35 1.23 -18.05 -3.40
CA LYS A 35 0.76 -17.79 -2.03
C LYS A 35 1.61 -16.75 -1.31
N TYR A 36 2.93 -16.77 -1.49
CA TYR A 36 3.85 -15.83 -0.85
C TYR A 36 3.74 -14.42 -1.42
N ILE A 37 3.49 -14.27 -2.72
CA ILE A 37 3.31 -12.96 -3.35
C ILE A 37 2.01 -12.33 -2.87
N THR A 38 0.92 -13.12 -2.82
CA THR A 38 -0.37 -12.66 -2.29
C THR A 38 -0.27 -12.22 -0.83
N ILE A 39 0.39 -13.01 0.02
CA ILE A 39 0.58 -12.66 1.44
C ILE A 39 1.41 -11.39 1.59
N THR A 40 2.49 -11.25 0.80
CA THR A 40 3.34 -10.06 0.83
C THR A 40 2.52 -8.81 0.47
N ILE A 41 1.76 -8.85 -0.61
CA ILE A 41 0.87 -7.75 -1.03
C ILE A 41 -0.11 -7.36 0.08
N VAL A 42 -0.79 -8.34 0.67
CA VAL A 42 -1.78 -8.09 1.73
C VAL A 42 -1.11 -7.48 2.96
N LEU A 43 0.04 -8.01 3.38
CA LEU A 43 0.79 -7.48 4.52
C LEU A 43 1.30 -6.05 4.27
N THR A 44 1.75 -5.75 3.04
CA THR A 44 2.19 -4.40 2.66
C THR A 44 1.03 -3.41 2.71
N LEU A 45 -0.15 -3.77 2.18
CA LEU A 45 -1.35 -2.94 2.27
C LEU A 45 -1.80 -2.71 3.72
N LEU A 46 -1.73 -3.75 4.54
CA LEU A 46 -2.12 -3.68 5.96
C LEU A 46 -1.13 -2.79 6.75
N LEU A 47 0.16 -2.88 6.45
CA LEU A 47 1.19 -1.99 7.02
C LEU A 47 0.94 -0.52 6.63
N GLU A 48 0.64 -0.25 5.37
CA GLU A 48 0.36 1.11 4.91
C GLU A 48 -0.89 1.70 5.59
N LEU A 49 -1.93 0.89 5.75
CA LEU A 49 -3.15 1.27 6.46
C LEU A 49 -2.88 1.51 7.95
N ALA A 50 -2.06 0.68 8.60
CA ALA A 50 -1.67 0.89 9.99
C ALA A 50 -0.89 2.20 10.17
N LEU A 51 0.06 2.50 9.28
CA LEU A 51 0.80 3.76 9.28
C LEU A 51 -0.12 4.96 9.07
N PHE A 52 -1.14 4.83 8.19
CA PHE A 52 -2.15 5.86 8.02
C PHE A 52 -2.93 6.15 9.30
N VAL A 53 -3.41 5.11 9.97
CA VAL A 53 -4.21 5.22 11.19
C VAL A 53 -3.39 5.84 12.32
N ILE A 54 -2.15 5.38 12.52
CA ILE A 54 -1.24 5.95 13.53
C ILE A 54 -1.00 7.44 13.28
N TYR A 55 -0.74 7.82 12.02
CA TYR A 55 -0.58 9.23 11.68
C TYR A 55 -1.84 10.03 11.97
N LYS A 56 -3.02 9.53 11.57
CA LYS A 56 -4.28 10.23 11.81
C LYS A 56 -4.52 10.44 13.31
N LEU A 57 -4.24 9.43 14.13
CA LEU A 57 -4.35 9.52 15.59
C LEU A 57 -3.40 10.58 16.18
N ILE A 58 -2.15 10.63 15.72
CA ILE A 58 -1.16 11.64 16.18
C ILE A 58 -1.52 13.05 15.66
N ALA A 59 -2.18 13.16 14.53
CA ALA A 59 -2.52 14.45 13.92
C ALA A 59 -3.82 15.07 14.48
N ASP A 60 -4.76 14.23 14.97
CA ASP A 60 -6.01 14.67 15.59
C ASP A 60 -5.87 14.98 17.10
N ASP A 61 -4.78 14.53 17.75
CA ASP A 61 -4.41 14.82 19.15
C ASP A 61 -3.40 15.99 19.23
#